data_AF-A0A9J9GEC0-F1
#
_entry.id   AF-A0A9J9GEC0-F1
#
_cell.length_a   1.000
_cell.length_b   1.000
_cell.length_c   1.000
_cell.angle_alpha   90.00
_cell.angle_beta   90.00
_cell.angle_gamma   90.00
#
_symmetry.space_group_name_H-M   'P 1'
#
loop_
_entity.id
_entity.type
_entity.pdbx_description
1 polymer ?
#
loop_
_entity_poly.entity_id
_entity_poly.type
_entity_poly.pdbx_seq_one_letter_code
_entity_poly.pdbx_strand_id
1 'polypeptide(L)'
;MSAITLRKALGVLAKSSSFSVTTVTHRQKDEFDQIKEQLFVKQEIETELQRYLDVAKPGEIIFLCGSSGDGKSEILTRCQSDPRYQRRFIFHLDATHSFAPRQSAIDALNELFANYHQQSSPLLIGINTGMLANFAREGAECHKVIRSAIDSFLSGQQDASRPYRNENCSFFDFEHYPKFQFDENKQYSSFIKALLDNLTRDDDNNLFQFIFRRDESFNPDLKEVANFKLLCVPGVQNVLITQLFKARLIKDQFVTTRTLLDFLHHLLMGPGYLFDNLFTGAENDLIKKVSDFDPARLHTYELDQFILRYELGLVDAELDDFLAAIEPLHIKFDRQCVKPRDATSLIRLFWLLQHESLGNNYHRKFSAFFNESLFERYSEIWHLHRNYTADPEQKRSLNRFYAFELIAGIQRYANRKAPELSMQKEEFFLGEFGGVKITAPVEIKPDWDAIRNKNTAHPTGFDVYLKVGQNPLPHIHIGLNLFELLDKLNNGYRPNKYDKNAIVLLDEIVELIAEQAKSSSEIKFYDGRQRVYRAKADDDMITISGMEG
;
A
#
# COMPACT_ATOMS: atom_id res chain seq x y z
N MET A 1 8.77 -9.59 42.87
CA MET A 1 8.21 -9.95 41.55
C MET A 1 9.37 -10.03 40.58
N SER A 2 9.49 -11.08 39.78
CA SER A 2 10.57 -11.16 38.77
C SER A 2 10.36 -10.04 37.75
N ALA A 3 11.36 -9.18 37.56
CA ALA A 3 11.25 -8.07 36.64
C ALA A 3 10.98 -8.56 35.19
N ILE A 4 10.05 -7.92 34.48
CA ILE A 4 9.66 -8.31 33.11
C ILE A 4 10.84 -8.12 32.16
N THR A 5 11.25 -9.17 31.45
CA THR A 5 12.31 -9.11 30.42
C THR A 5 11.80 -8.49 29.13
N LEU A 6 12.69 -7.96 28.30
CA LEU A 6 12.38 -7.35 27.00
C LEU A 6 11.58 -8.31 26.11
N ARG A 7 12.02 -9.58 26.05
CA ARG A 7 11.31 -10.66 25.34
C ARG A 7 9.86 -10.83 25.82
N LYS A 8 9.59 -10.74 27.12
CA LYS A 8 8.22 -10.83 27.66
C LYS A 8 7.41 -9.58 27.34
N ALA A 9 8.00 -8.39 27.48
CA ALA A 9 7.35 -7.12 27.15
C ALA A 9 6.94 -7.05 25.68
N LEU A 10 7.86 -7.40 24.76
CA LEU A 10 7.60 -7.43 23.33
C LEU A 10 6.56 -8.51 22.94
N GLY A 11 6.35 -9.53 23.77
CA GLY A 11 5.31 -10.54 23.56
C GLY A 11 3.87 -9.98 23.48
N VAL A 12 3.62 -8.77 23.99
CA VAL A 12 2.33 -8.08 23.83
C VAL A 12 2.00 -7.79 22.37
N LEU A 13 3.02 -7.64 21.52
CA LEU A 13 2.90 -7.35 20.08
C LEU A 13 2.45 -8.57 19.26
N ALA A 14 2.64 -9.79 19.76
CA ALA A 14 2.39 -11.02 19.01
C ALA A 14 0.90 -11.20 18.69
N LYS A 15 0.58 -11.71 17.48
CA LYS A 15 -0.81 -12.02 17.09
C LYS A 15 -1.49 -13.02 18.02
N SER A 16 -0.74 -13.97 18.58
CA SER A 16 -1.24 -14.98 19.53
C SER A 16 -1.39 -14.47 20.97
N SER A 17 -0.96 -13.24 21.25
CA SER A 17 -1.08 -12.65 22.57
C SER A 17 -2.55 -12.50 22.97
N SER A 18 -2.88 -12.74 24.24
CA SER A 18 -4.21 -12.45 24.79
C SER A 18 -4.55 -10.95 24.73
N PHE A 19 -3.55 -10.10 24.52
CA PHE A 19 -3.69 -8.66 24.35
C PHE A 19 -4.05 -8.24 22.91
N SER A 20 -3.95 -9.16 21.94
CA SER A 20 -4.18 -8.90 20.50
C SER A 20 -5.66 -8.72 20.15
N VAL A 21 -6.58 -9.19 21.01
CA VAL A 21 -8.03 -9.01 20.90
C VAL A 21 -8.55 -8.42 22.20
N THR A 22 -9.31 -7.33 22.08
CA THR A 22 -9.91 -6.68 23.25
C THR A 22 -11.32 -7.20 23.45
N THR A 23 -11.51 -7.87 24.58
CA THR A 23 -12.82 -8.28 25.10
C THR A 23 -13.08 -7.58 26.43
N VAL A 24 -14.36 -7.44 26.80
CA VAL A 24 -14.73 -6.92 28.12
C VAL A 24 -14.25 -7.92 29.16
N THR A 25 -13.17 -7.60 29.86
CA THR A 25 -12.57 -8.44 30.89
C THR A 25 -12.60 -7.73 32.23
N HIS A 26 -12.93 -8.47 33.30
CA HIS A 26 -12.96 -7.96 34.68
C HIS A 26 -11.65 -8.22 35.44
N ARG A 27 -10.54 -8.51 34.74
CA ARG A 27 -9.24 -8.77 35.38
C ARG A 27 -8.66 -7.47 35.94
N GLN A 28 -7.89 -7.57 37.02
CA GLN A 28 -7.08 -6.44 37.48
C GLN A 28 -6.01 -6.11 36.44
N LYS A 29 -5.82 -4.81 36.17
CA LYS A 29 -4.80 -4.34 35.23
C LYS A 29 -3.40 -4.67 35.76
N ASP A 30 -2.55 -5.21 34.90
CA ASP A 30 -1.16 -5.54 35.21
C ASP A 30 -0.16 -4.68 34.42
N GLU A 31 1.14 -4.94 34.58
CA GLU A 31 2.21 -4.24 33.85
C GLU A 31 2.11 -4.41 32.33
N PHE A 32 1.53 -5.51 31.82
CA PHE A 32 1.33 -5.71 30.38
C PHE A 32 0.17 -4.88 29.83
N ASP A 33 -0.87 -4.60 30.64
CA ASP A 33 -1.91 -3.63 30.28
C ASP A 33 -1.32 -2.22 30.13
N GLN A 34 -0.36 -1.83 30.98
CA GLN A 34 0.36 -0.55 30.84
C GLN A 34 1.19 -0.51 29.56
N ILE A 35 1.93 -1.59 29.26
CA ILE A 35 2.69 -1.75 28.01
C ILE A 35 1.76 -1.61 26.79
N LYS A 36 0.59 -2.24 26.82
CA LYS A 36 -0.42 -2.13 25.74
C LYS A 36 -0.95 -0.71 25.61
N GLU A 37 -1.29 -0.06 26.73
CA GLU A 37 -1.77 1.33 26.73
C GLU A 37 -0.73 2.29 26.15
N GLN A 38 0.56 2.06 26.39
CA GLN A 38 1.62 2.88 25.83
C GLN A 38 1.70 2.80 24.30
N LEU A 39 1.40 1.64 23.71
CA LEU A 39 1.36 1.46 22.25
C LEU A 39 0.15 2.12 21.59
N PHE A 40 -0.78 2.68 22.36
CA PHE A 40 -1.99 3.26 21.82
C PHE A 40 -1.68 4.47 20.93
N VAL A 41 -2.22 4.43 19.71
CA VAL A 41 -2.23 5.56 18.78
C VAL A 41 -3.67 5.84 18.40
N LYS A 42 -4.16 7.04 18.74
CA LYS A 42 -5.51 7.47 18.38
C LYS A 42 -5.60 7.67 16.87
N GLN A 43 -6.48 6.91 16.22
CA GLN A 43 -6.68 6.97 14.77
C GLN A 43 -7.64 8.11 14.38
N GLU A 44 -7.52 8.62 13.16
CA GLU A 44 -8.38 9.69 12.63
C GLU A 44 -9.86 9.29 12.67
N ILE A 45 -10.17 8.05 12.25
CA ILE A 45 -11.52 7.48 12.30
C ILE A 45 -12.14 7.54 13.70
N GLU A 46 -11.34 7.33 14.75
CA GLU A 46 -11.84 7.41 16.14
C GLU A 46 -12.17 8.86 16.52
N THR A 47 -11.37 9.82 16.06
CA THR A 47 -11.60 11.23 16.32
C THR A 47 -12.85 11.74 15.60
N GLU A 48 -13.04 11.36 14.33
CA GLU A 48 -14.24 11.71 13.58
C GLU A 48 -15.49 11.01 14.12
N LEU A 49 -15.37 9.73 14.49
CA LEU A 49 -16.46 9.00 15.14
C LEU A 49 -16.89 9.69 16.43
N GLN A 50 -15.97 10.06 17.32
CA GLN A 50 -16.30 10.77 18.57
C GLN A 50 -17.04 12.09 18.31
N ARG A 51 -16.57 12.90 17.36
CA ARG A 51 -17.26 14.13 16.94
C ARG A 51 -18.67 13.84 16.43
N TYR A 52 -18.85 12.73 15.72
CA TYR A 52 -20.16 12.32 15.21
C TYR A 52 -21.10 11.83 16.30
N LEU A 53 -20.60 11.05 17.26
CA LEU A 53 -21.39 10.57 18.40
C LEU A 53 -21.98 11.73 19.23
N ASP A 54 -21.31 12.89 19.27
CA ASP A 54 -21.84 14.06 19.97
C ASP A 54 -23.14 14.59 19.31
N VAL A 55 -23.28 14.47 17.98
CA VAL A 55 -24.41 15.01 17.19
C VAL A 55 -25.43 13.98 16.71
N ALA A 56 -25.18 12.68 16.91
CA ALA A 56 -26.05 11.61 16.40
C ALA A 56 -27.47 11.64 17.01
N LYS A 57 -28.49 11.41 16.17
CA LYS A 57 -29.90 11.46 16.58
C LYS A 57 -30.43 10.09 17.02
N PRO A 58 -31.47 10.05 17.88
CA PRO A 58 -32.20 8.81 18.18
C PRO A 58 -32.67 8.09 16.91
N GLY A 59 -32.63 6.75 16.94
CA GLY A 59 -33.00 5.92 15.79
C GLY A 59 -31.92 5.76 14.72
N GLU A 60 -30.78 6.44 14.81
CA GLU A 60 -29.66 6.23 13.88
C GLU A 60 -28.90 4.92 14.16
N ILE A 61 -28.41 4.28 13.10
CA ILE A 61 -27.50 3.12 13.15
C ILE A 61 -26.15 3.55 12.61
N ILE A 62 -25.13 3.44 13.44
CA ILE A 62 -23.76 3.84 13.14
C ILE A 62 -22.92 2.57 13.00
N PHE A 63 -22.39 2.36 11.80
CA PHE A 63 -21.56 1.23 11.46
C PHE A 63 -20.09 1.64 11.50
N LEU A 64 -19.31 0.97 12.34
CA LEU A 64 -17.85 0.98 12.29
C LEU A 64 -17.40 -0.24 11.48
N CYS A 65 -17.17 -0.03 10.20
CA CYS A 65 -16.83 -1.04 9.18
C CYS A 65 -15.31 -1.17 9.05
N GLY A 66 -14.82 -2.39 8.84
CA GLY A 66 -13.41 -2.62 8.52
C GLY A 66 -13.01 -4.08 8.63
N SER A 67 -11.75 -4.40 8.38
CA SER A 67 -11.23 -5.76 8.41
C SER A 67 -10.94 -6.26 9.83
N SER A 68 -10.73 -7.58 9.96
CA SER A 68 -10.35 -8.20 11.24
C SER A 68 -8.95 -7.71 11.67
N GLY A 69 -8.86 -7.04 12.81
CA GLY A 69 -7.59 -6.52 13.37
C GLY A 69 -7.36 -5.02 13.20
N ASP A 70 -8.32 -4.26 12.68
CA ASP A 70 -8.20 -2.79 12.54
C ASP A 70 -8.38 -2.00 13.85
N GLY A 71 -8.85 -2.66 14.91
CA GLY A 71 -9.08 -2.02 16.21
C GLY A 71 -10.53 -1.56 16.43
N LYS A 72 -11.51 -2.08 15.68
CA LYS A 72 -12.94 -1.79 15.88
C LYS A 72 -13.38 -1.99 17.34
N SER A 73 -13.15 -3.18 17.89
CA SER A 73 -13.54 -3.52 19.27
C SER A 73 -12.81 -2.67 20.32
N GLU A 74 -11.62 -2.20 19.99
CA GLU A 74 -10.80 -1.33 20.84
C GLU A 74 -11.39 0.09 20.89
N ILE A 75 -11.78 0.66 19.74
CA ILE A 75 -12.51 1.94 19.66
C ILE A 75 -13.86 1.84 20.38
N LEU A 76 -14.62 0.78 20.13
CA LEU A 76 -15.95 0.59 20.72
C LEU A 76 -15.89 0.43 22.24
N THR A 77 -14.94 -0.34 22.77
CA THR A 77 -14.73 -0.48 24.22
C THR A 77 -14.42 0.87 24.86
N ARG A 78 -13.59 1.71 24.24
CA ARG A 78 -13.30 3.06 24.74
C ARG A 78 -14.53 3.97 24.71
N CYS A 79 -15.26 3.98 23.60
CA CYS A 79 -16.52 4.73 23.51
C CYS A 79 -17.54 4.26 24.54
N GLN A 80 -17.66 2.95 24.77
CA GLN A 80 -18.57 2.38 25.77
C GLN A 80 -18.14 2.70 27.21
N SER A 81 -16.84 2.84 27.45
CA SER A 81 -16.27 3.20 28.76
C SER A 81 -16.40 4.69 29.07
N ASP A 82 -16.61 5.55 28.07
CA ASP A 82 -16.87 6.97 28.27
C ASP A 82 -18.32 7.16 28.80
N PRO A 83 -18.51 7.73 30.02
CA PRO A 83 -19.83 7.92 30.61
C PRO A 83 -20.79 8.75 29.74
N ARG A 84 -20.26 9.62 28.87
CA ARG A 84 -21.05 10.45 27.95
C ARG A 84 -21.79 9.61 26.92
N TYR A 85 -21.15 8.55 26.42
CA TYR A 85 -21.72 7.70 25.38
C TYR A 85 -22.41 6.46 25.96
N GLN A 86 -21.91 5.92 27.08
CA GLN A 86 -22.46 4.73 27.74
C GLN A 86 -23.97 4.82 28.02
N ARG A 87 -24.46 6.01 28.38
CA ARG A 87 -25.88 6.25 28.69
C ARG A 87 -26.74 6.59 27.47
N ARG A 88 -26.10 7.04 26.37
CA ARG A 88 -26.78 7.57 25.20
C ARG A 88 -26.84 6.57 24.05
N PHE A 89 -25.94 5.61 23.97
CA PHE A 89 -25.81 4.68 22.84
C PHE A 89 -25.98 3.22 23.26
N ILE A 90 -26.50 2.42 22.34
CA ILE A 90 -26.47 0.95 22.42
C ILE A 90 -25.22 0.50 21.66
N PHE A 91 -24.35 -0.29 22.30
CA PHE A 91 -23.09 -0.75 21.72
C PHE A 91 -23.15 -2.23 21.35
N HIS A 92 -22.61 -2.57 20.18
CA HIS A 92 -22.40 -3.96 19.77
C HIS A 92 -20.99 -4.14 19.21
N LEU A 93 -20.08 -4.75 20.00
CA LEU A 93 -18.64 -4.80 19.69
C LEU A 93 -18.27 -5.74 18.54
N ASP A 94 -19.01 -6.84 18.42
CA ASP A 94 -18.90 -7.78 17.31
C ASP A 94 -20.31 -8.23 16.93
N ALA A 95 -20.91 -7.53 15.96
CA ALA A 95 -22.25 -7.78 15.44
C ALA A 95 -22.50 -9.21 14.95
N THR A 96 -21.42 -9.95 14.72
CA THR A 96 -21.44 -11.27 14.07
C THR A 96 -21.12 -12.41 15.02
N HIS A 97 -20.81 -12.11 16.28
CA HIS A 97 -20.56 -13.12 17.29
C HIS A 97 -21.88 -13.78 17.71
N SER A 98 -22.12 -15.01 17.24
CA SER A 98 -23.28 -15.78 17.62
C SER A 98 -23.19 -16.19 19.10
N PHE A 99 -24.27 -15.97 19.85
CA PHE A 99 -24.36 -16.43 21.24
C PHE A 99 -24.87 -17.88 21.32
N ALA A 100 -25.39 -18.44 20.22
CA ALA A 100 -25.91 -19.79 20.13
C ALA A 100 -25.17 -20.66 19.09
N PRO A 101 -24.93 -21.97 19.35
CA PRO A 101 -24.13 -22.86 18.48
C PRO A 101 -24.65 -23.08 17.05
N ARG A 102 -25.90 -22.69 16.75
CA ARG A 102 -26.55 -22.88 15.44
C ARG A 102 -26.97 -21.58 14.76
N GLN A 103 -26.73 -20.45 15.40
CA GLN A 103 -27.12 -19.14 14.86
C GLN A 103 -26.06 -18.67 13.86
N SER A 104 -26.47 -18.35 12.64
CA SER A 104 -25.57 -17.72 11.67
C SER A 104 -25.32 -16.25 12.05
N ALA A 105 -24.24 -15.67 11.54
CA ALA A 105 -23.98 -14.24 11.72
C ALA A 105 -25.07 -13.36 11.09
N ILE A 106 -25.75 -13.85 10.04
CA ILE A 106 -26.90 -13.16 9.41
C ILE A 106 -28.11 -13.19 10.34
N ASP A 107 -28.36 -14.33 11.00
CA ASP A 107 -29.46 -14.45 11.98
C ASP A 107 -29.23 -13.53 13.19
N ALA A 108 -27.99 -13.44 13.68
CA ALA A 108 -27.64 -12.52 14.76
C ALA A 108 -27.89 -11.04 14.37
N LEU A 109 -27.56 -10.66 13.14
CA LEU A 109 -27.85 -9.33 12.62
C LEU A 109 -29.36 -9.09 12.43
N ASN A 110 -30.09 -10.09 11.93
CA ASN A 110 -31.55 -10.01 11.79
C ASN A 110 -32.23 -9.77 13.15
N GLU A 111 -31.82 -10.50 14.19
CA GLU A 111 -32.31 -10.31 15.56
C GLU A 111 -31.92 -8.93 16.12
N LEU A 112 -30.67 -8.51 15.92
CA LEU A 112 -30.18 -7.20 16.37
C LEU A 112 -31.02 -6.06 15.80
N PHE A 113 -31.29 -6.07 14.50
CA PHE A 113 -32.08 -5.03 13.85
C PHE A 113 -33.58 -5.17 14.13
N ALA A 114 -34.10 -6.39 14.32
CA ALA A 114 -35.52 -6.58 14.67
C ALA A 114 -35.85 -6.00 16.06
N ASN A 115 -34.90 -6.09 16.99
CA ASN A 115 -35.02 -5.53 18.33
C ASN A 115 -34.75 -4.01 18.37
N TYR A 116 -34.32 -3.39 17.27
CA TYR A 116 -34.01 -1.97 17.19
C TYR A 116 -35.19 -1.16 16.65
N HIS A 117 -35.60 -0.12 17.38
CA HIS A 117 -36.74 0.73 17.03
C HIS A 117 -36.30 2.17 16.79
N GLN A 118 -37.06 2.91 15.95
CA GLN A 118 -36.73 4.30 15.59
C GLN A 118 -36.76 5.29 16.77
N GLN A 119 -37.39 4.94 17.89
CA GLN A 119 -37.37 5.74 19.13
C GLN A 119 -36.25 5.34 20.10
N SER A 120 -35.47 4.32 19.76
CA SER A 120 -34.37 3.85 20.59
C SER A 120 -33.19 4.82 20.55
N SER A 121 -32.38 4.76 21.61
CA SER A 121 -31.03 5.31 21.63
C SER A 121 -30.24 4.87 20.40
N PRO A 122 -29.40 5.74 19.78
CA PRO A 122 -28.64 5.37 18.60
C PRO A 122 -27.79 4.11 18.82
N LEU A 123 -27.71 3.27 17.80
CA LEU A 123 -27.02 1.98 17.83
C LEU A 123 -25.65 2.09 17.15
N LEU A 124 -24.58 1.80 17.87
CA LEU A 124 -23.21 1.78 17.36
C LEU A 124 -22.69 0.34 17.26
N ILE A 125 -22.35 -0.08 16.04
CA ILE A 125 -22.04 -1.48 15.72
C ILE A 125 -20.64 -1.59 15.11
N GLY A 126 -19.81 -2.48 15.64
CA GLY A 126 -18.58 -2.93 15.00
C GLY A 126 -18.83 -4.15 14.13
N ILE A 127 -18.50 -4.05 12.84
CA ILE A 127 -18.77 -5.15 11.89
C ILE A 127 -17.69 -5.26 10.82
N ASN A 128 -17.49 -6.48 10.30
CA ASN A 128 -16.64 -6.71 9.14
C ASN A 128 -17.38 -6.31 7.86
N THR A 129 -16.72 -5.54 6.98
CA THR A 129 -17.28 -5.10 5.69
C THR A 129 -17.75 -6.29 4.83
N GLY A 130 -17.05 -7.43 4.86
CA GLY A 130 -17.50 -8.64 4.16
C GLY A 130 -18.81 -9.23 4.72
N MET A 131 -19.03 -9.10 6.04
CA MET A 131 -20.27 -9.56 6.67
C MET A 131 -21.45 -8.62 6.40
N LEU A 132 -21.19 -7.32 6.26
CA LEU A 132 -22.18 -6.37 5.75
C LEU A 132 -22.63 -6.74 4.33
N ALA A 133 -21.70 -7.09 3.45
CA ALA A 133 -22.02 -7.53 2.09
C ALA A 133 -22.89 -8.79 2.08
N ASN A 134 -22.63 -9.75 2.97
CA ASN A 134 -23.48 -10.93 3.11
C ASN A 134 -24.88 -10.56 3.62
N PHE A 135 -24.98 -9.69 4.62
CA PHE A 135 -26.28 -9.24 5.15
C PHE A 135 -27.11 -8.47 4.13
N ALA A 136 -26.49 -7.65 3.28
CA ALA A 136 -27.19 -6.94 2.22
C ALA A 136 -27.88 -7.91 1.23
N ARG A 137 -27.25 -9.06 0.95
CA ARG A 137 -27.79 -10.10 0.06
C ARG A 137 -28.79 -11.05 0.73
N GLU A 138 -28.49 -11.49 1.95
CA GLU A 138 -29.17 -12.62 2.61
C GLU A 138 -30.03 -12.22 3.82
N GLY A 139 -29.98 -10.96 4.26
CA GLY A 139 -30.75 -10.47 5.40
C GLY A 139 -32.26 -10.57 5.18
N ALA A 140 -33.04 -10.62 6.26
CA ALA A 140 -34.48 -10.77 6.18
C ALA A 140 -35.16 -9.59 5.46
N GLU A 141 -36.25 -9.85 4.74
CA GLU A 141 -36.99 -8.83 3.97
C GLU A 141 -37.57 -7.70 4.84
N CYS A 142 -37.79 -7.97 6.13
CA CYS A 142 -38.21 -6.93 7.08
C CYS A 142 -37.15 -5.81 7.25
N HIS A 143 -35.89 -6.07 6.90
CA HIS A 143 -34.77 -5.12 7.00
C HIS A 143 -34.37 -4.51 5.65
N LYS A 144 -35.27 -4.50 4.66
CA LYS A 144 -35.00 -4.03 3.29
C LYS A 144 -34.38 -2.63 3.22
N VAL A 145 -34.80 -1.71 4.10
CA VAL A 145 -34.25 -0.34 4.16
C VAL A 145 -32.77 -0.36 4.54
N ILE A 146 -32.41 -1.10 5.59
CA ILE A 146 -31.02 -1.25 6.05
C ILE A 146 -30.18 -1.96 4.98
N ARG A 147 -30.72 -3.03 4.36
CA ARG A 147 -30.05 -3.74 3.25
C ARG A 147 -29.75 -2.81 2.08
N SER A 148 -30.72 -2.00 1.66
CA SER A 148 -30.55 -1.01 0.58
C SER A 148 -29.52 0.06 0.93
N ALA A 149 -29.47 0.52 2.19
CA ALA A 149 -28.47 1.46 2.65
C ALA A 149 -27.05 0.86 2.61
N ILE A 150 -26.91 -0.42 3.01
CA ILE A 150 -25.63 -1.15 2.93
C ILE A 150 -25.22 -1.38 1.47
N ASP A 151 -26.13 -1.81 0.58
CA ASP A 151 -25.85 -1.97 -0.84
C ASP A 151 -25.40 -0.65 -1.48
N SER A 152 -26.04 0.46 -1.12
CA SER A 152 -25.64 1.80 -1.59
C SER A 152 -24.26 2.20 -1.09
N PHE A 153 -23.92 1.86 0.16
CA PHE A 153 -22.59 2.06 0.73
C PHE A 153 -21.52 1.22 0.01
N LEU A 154 -21.80 -0.04 -0.31
CA LEU A 154 -20.87 -0.94 -0.98
C LEU A 154 -20.70 -0.67 -2.48
N SER A 155 -21.71 -0.08 -3.12
CA SER A 155 -21.71 0.22 -4.57
C SER A 155 -21.31 1.64 -4.91
N GLY A 156 -21.36 2.58 -3.96
CA GLY A 156 -21.04 3.98 -4.20
C GLY A 156 -19.59 4.19 -4.61
N GLN A 157 -19.38 4.91 -5.72
CA GLN A 157 -18.07 5.51 -6.02
C GLN A 157 -17.75 6.52 -4.91
N GLN A 158 -16.61 6.34 -4.25
CA GLN A 158 -16.23 6.87 -2.94
C GLN A 158 -15.93 8.39 -2.90
N ASP A 159 -16.67 9.20 -3.64
CA ASP A 159 -16.52 10.65 -3.65
C ASP A 159 -17.79 11.32 -3.11
N ALA A 160 -17.74 11.76 -1.83
CA ALA A 160 -18.16 13.12 -1.43
C ALA A 160 -18.44 13.33 0.07
N SER A 161 -18.55 12.30 0.93
CA SER A 161 -18.70 12.57 2.39
C SER A 161 -18.20 11.42 3.27
N ARG A 162 -17.37 11.78 4.26
CA ARG A 162 -16.99 10.92 5.39
C ARG A 162 -17.69 11.46 6.65
N PRO A 163 -18.43 10.64 7.42
CA PRO A 163 -18.87 9.28 7.09
C PRO A 163 -19.87 9.25 5.91
N TYR A 164 -19.98 8.11 5.22
CA TYR A 164 -21.04 7.91 4.23
C TYR A 164 -22.38 7.80 4.95
N ARG A 165 -23.39 8.55 4.48
CA ARG A 165 -24.71 8.59 5.11
C ARG A 165 -25.80 8.22 4.11
N ASN A 166 -26.69 7.34 4.55
CA ASN A 166 -27.89 7.01 3.82
C ASN A 166 -29.05 6.83 4.81
N GLU A 167 -30.03 7.74 4.74
CA GLU A 167 -31.15 7.82 5.67
C GLU A 167 -30.68 7.85 7.14
N ASN A 168 -31.06 6.84 7.93
CA ASN A 168 -30.70 6.69 9.35
C ASN A 168 -29.40 5.90 9.56
N CYS A 169 -28.72 5.49 8.49
CA CYS A 169 -27.49 4.71 8.56
C CYS A 169 -26.26 5.58 8.27
N SER A 170 -25.26 5.53 9.15
CA SER A 170 -23.97 6.20 8.99
C SER A 170 -22.83 5.19 8.99
N PHE A 171 -21.94 5.25 8.02
CA PHE A 171 -20.89 4.26 7.81
C PHE A 171 -19.50 4.91 7.94
N PHE A 172 -18.75 4.43 8.93
CA PHE A 172 -17.34 4.74 9.17
C PHE A 172 -16.52 3.53 8.73
N ASP A 173 -15.91 3.61 7.56
CA ASP A 173 -15.05 2.53 7.04
C ASP A 173 -13.58 2.85 7.21
N PHE A 174 -12.82 1.94 7.81
CA PHE A 174 -11.36 2.02 7.92
C PHE A 174 -10.66 2.19 6.56
N GLU A 175 -11.22 1.69 5.46
CA GLU A 175 -10.64 1.89 4.13
C GLU A 175 -10.60 3.37 3.70
N HIS A 176 -11.54 4.17 4.19
CA HIS A 176 -11.54 5.62 3.99
C HIS A 176 -10.52 6.35 4.86
N TYR A 177 -9.87 5.70 5.83
CA TYR A 177 -8.83 6.30 6.67
C TYR A 177 -7.51 5.56 6.43
N PRO A 178 -6.88 5.77 5.26
CA PRO A 178 -5.69 5.04 4.88
C PRO A 178 -4.54 5.36 5.84
N LYS A 179 -3.87 4.31 6.31
CA LYS A 179 -2.68 4.45 7.17
C LYS A 179 -1.47 4.98 6.44
N PHE A 180 -1.50 4.98 5.11
CA PHE A 180 -0.45 5.51 4.26
C PHE A 180 -0.95 6.66 3.40
N GLN A 181 -0.11 7.67 3.24
CA GLN A 181 -0.35 8.82 2.38
C GLN A 181 0.97 9.24 1.74
N PHE A 182 0.93 9.73 0.50
CA PHE A 182 2.10 10.37 -0.11
C PHE A 182 2.39 11.69 0.60
N ASP A 183 3.66 11.92 0.88
CA ASP A 183 4.17 13.08 1.62
C ASP A 183 5.48 13.54 0.96
N GLU A 184 5.64 14.86 0.81
CA GLU A 184 6.81 15.47 0.15
C GLU A 184 8.12 15.19 0.90
N ASN A 185 8.06 15.05 2.23
CA ASN A 185 9.19 14.70 3.09
C ASN A 185 9.39 13.18 3.22
N LYS A 186 8.72 12.37 2.38
CA LYS A 186 8.78 10.90 2.38
C LYS A 186 8.32 10.27 3.71
N GLN A 187 7.47 10.97 4.46
CA GLN A 187 6.88 10.46 5.70
C GLN A 187 5.54 9.79 5.41
N TYR A 188 5.58 8.57 4.88
CA TYR A 188 4.40 7.94 4.29
C TYR A 188 3.33 7.47 5.28
N SER A 189 3.59 7.48 6.59
CA SER A 189 2.60 7.07 7.60
C SER A 189 2.85 7.72 8.96
N SER A 190 2.01 8.70 9.32
CA SER A 190 1.99 9.30 10.66
C SER A 190 1.58 8.30 11.73
N PHE A 191 0.61 7.42 11.43
CA PHE A 191 0.15 6.38 12.36
C PHE A 191 1.25 5.38 12.74
N ILE A 192 1.94 4.81 11.75
CA ILE A 192 3.01 3.83 12.00
C ILE A 192 4.19 4.52 12.68
N LYS A 193 4.52 5.76 12.28
CA LYS A 193 5.57 6.52 12.92
C LYS A 193 5.27 6.78 14.40
N ALA A 194 4.06 7.24 14.73
CA ALA A 194 3.64 7.44 16.11
C ALA A 194 3.68 6.14 16.93
N LEU A 195 3.31 5.00 16.33
CA LEU A 195 3.41 3.69 16.99
C LEU A 195 4.86 3.30 17.30
N LEU A 196 5.76 3.47 16.32
CA LEU A 196 7.19 3.20 16.48
C LEU A 196 7.81 4.13 17.52
N ASP A 197 7.44 5.40 17.52
CA ASP A 197 7.88 6.36 18.53
C ASP A 197 7.37 5.94 19.92
N ASN A 198 6.10 5.54 20.07
CA ASN A 198 5.59 5.04 21.35
C ASN A 198 6.30 3.77 21.85
N LEU A 199 6.82 2.94 20.94
CA LEU A 199 7.61 1.77 21.27
C LEU A 199 9.06 2.12 21.65
N THR A 200 9.68 3.09 20.97
CA THR A 200 11.14 3.30 20.98
C THR A 200 11.62 4.63 21.54
N ARG A 201 10.72 5.54 21.89
CA ARG A 201 11.05 6.88 22.39
C ARG A 201 11.97 6.79 23.59
N ASP A 202 13.08 7.53 23.53
CA ASP A 202 14.09 7.56 24.56
C ASP A 202 13.69 8.49 25.71
N ASP A 203 12.70 8.07 26.49
CA ASP A 203 12.28 8.75 27.71
C ASP A 203 12.17 7.78 28.90
N ASP A 204 12.29 8.30 30.12
CA ASP A 204 12.23 7.47 31.34
C ASP A 204 10.80 7.01 31.69
N ASN A 205 9.78 7.55 31.00
CA ASN A 205 8.38 7.15 31.15
C ASN A 205 8.02 5.97 30.24
N ASN A 206 8.85 5.67 29.24
CA ASN A 206 8.68 4.60 28.29
C ASN A 206 9.15 3.30 28.93
N LEU A 207 8.17 2.45 29.26
CA LEU A 207 8.43 1.19 29.94
C LEU A 207 9.24 0.21 29.06
N PHE A 208 9.08 0.24 27.73
CA PHE A 208 9.93 -0.54 26.82
C PHE A 208 11.38 -0.10 26.89
N GLN A 209 11.63 1.22 26.89
CA GLN A 209 12.98 1.76 26.94
C GLN A 209 13.66 1.44 28.28
N PHE A 210 12.92 1.56 29.38
CA PHE A 210 13.41 1.17 30.70
C PHE A 210 13.80 -0.32 30.77
N ILE A 211 12.94 -1.21 30.27
CA ILE A 211 13.20 -2.65 30.22
C ILE A 211 14.38 -2.96 29.29
N PHE A 212 14.46 -2.29 28.12
CA PHE A 212 15.54 -2.44 27.16
C PHE A 212 16.90 -2.06 27.75
N ARG A 213 17.05 -0.86 28.32
CA ARG A 213 18.32 -0.39 28.92
C ARG A 213 18.81 -1.34 30.01
N ARG A 214 17.88 -1.90 30.80
CA ARG A 214 18.21 -2.89 31.82
C ARG A 214 18.72 -4.19 31.17
N ASP A 215 17.95 -4.77 30.25
CA ASP A 215 18.32 -6.03 29.60
C ASP A 215 19.60 -5.91 28.74
N GLU A 216 19.84 -4.75 28.11
CA GLU A 216 21.09 -4.42 27.40
C GLU A 216 22.31 -4.49 28.33
N SER A 217 22.18 -4.00 29.57
CA SER A 217 23.29 -4.06 30.54
C SER A 217 23.59 -5.47 31.05
N PHE A 218 22.58 -6.35 31.11
CA PHE A 218 22.74 -7.72 31.63
C PHE A 218 23.09 -8.73 30.54
N ASN A 219 22.51 -8.61 29.35
CA ASN A 219 22.65 -9.57 28.25
C ASN A 219 22.76 -8.86 26.89
N PRO A 220 23.87 -8.12 26.63
CA PRO A 220 24.05 -7.36 25.39
C PRO A 220 24.08 -8.25 24.13
N ASP A 221 24.51 -9.51 24.27
CA ASP A 221 24.62 -10.46 23.14
C ASP A 221 23.26 -11.00 22.66
N LEU A 222 22.15 -10.63 23.29
CA LEU A 222 20.81 -11.02 22.83
C LEU A 222 20.45 -10.29 21.54
N LYS A 223 19.99 -11.04 20.54
CA LYS A 223 19.56 -10.48 19.25
C LYS A 223 18.39 -9.52 19.40
N GLU A 224 17.50 -9.75 20.36
CA GLU A 224 16.38 -8.86 20.65
C GLU A 224 16.86 -7.46 21.09
N VAL A 225 17.97 -7.39 21.82
CA VAL A 225 18.58 -6.12 22.23
C VAL A 225 19.14 -5.41 21.00
N ALA A 226 19.90 -6.10 20.14
CA ALA A 226 20.40 -5.54 18.89
C ALA A 226 19.25 -5.06 17.97
N ASN A 227 18.19 -5.86 17.84
CA ASN A 227 17.03 -5.57 17.00
C ASN A 227 16.24 -4.37 17.52
N PHE A 228 16.02 -4.28 18.84
CA PHE A 228 15.35 -3.14 19.45
C PHE A 228 16.18 -1.87 19.28
N LYS A 229 17.50 -1.96 19.49
CA LYS A 229 18.42 -0.84 19.30
C LYS A 229 18.46 -0.33 17.87
N LEU A 230 18.42 -1.23 16.88
CA LEU A 230 18.25 -0.87 15.46
C LEU A 230 16.91 -0.18 15.21
N LEU A 231 15.82 -0.66 15.80
CA LEU A 231 14.49 -0.07 15.63
C LEU A 231 14.40 1.35 16.22
N CYS A 232 15.19 1.67 17.25
CA CYS A 232 15.29 3.03 17.80
C CYS A 232 15.87 4.05 16.81
N VAL A 233 16.54 3.62 15.74
CA VAL A 233 17.17 4.52 14.77
C VAL A 233 16.11 5.12 13.82
N PRO A 234 15.98 6.46 13.71
CA PRO A 234 14.93 7.08 12.91
C PRO A 234 14.95 6.70 11.41
N GLY A 235 16.12 6.61 10.79
CA GLY A 235 16.27 6.19 9.39
C GLY A 235 15.81 4.76 9.17
N VAL A 236 16.07 3.85 10.12
CA VAL A 236 15.57 2.46 10.07
C VAL A 236 14.05 2.43 10.07
N GLN A 237 13.41 3.22 10.93
CA GLN A 237 11.95 3.33 10.97
C GLN A 237 11.37 3.87 9.65
N ASN A 238 12.00 4.87 9.05
CA ASN A 238 11.57 5.44 7.77
C ASN A 238 11.69 4.44 6.62
N VAL A 239 12.76 3.65 6.59
CA VAL A 239 12.94 2.57 5.61
C VAL A 239 11.86 1.50 5.78
N LEU A 240 11.53 1.10 7.01
CA LEU A 240 10.45 0.13 7.28
C LEU A 240 9.08 0.66 6.84
N ILE A 241 8.76 1.92 7.15
CA ILE A 241 7.51 2.57 6.72
C ILE A 241 7.42 2.60 5.19
N THR A 242 8.52 2.96 4.52
CA THR A 242 8.59 2.99 3.05
C THR A 242 8.33 1.61 2.46
N GLN A 243 8.93 0.54 3.00
CA GLN A 243 8.68 -0.81 2.50
C GLN A 243 7.25 -1.29 2.71
N LEU A 244 6.64 -0.99 3.86
CA LEU A 244 5.23 -1.30 4.08
C LEU A 244 4.32 -0.53 3.11
N PHE A 245 4.67 0.72 2.79
CA PHE A 245 3.93 1.50 1.80
C PHE A 245 4.07 0.93 0.39
N LYS A 246 5.28 0.50 -0.02
CA LYS A 246 5.47 -0.20 -1.30
C LYS A 246 4.69 -1.50 -1.38
N ALA A 247 4.68 -2.29 -0.30
CA ALA A 247 3.86 -3.49 -0.23
C ALA A 247 2.37 -3.17 -0.40
N ARG A 248 1.89 -2.04 0.16
CA ARG A 248 0.53 -1.55 -0.06
C ARG A 248 0.28 -1.18 -1.52
N LEU A 249 1.20 -0.47 -2.18
CA LEU A 249 1.02 0.01 -3.56
C LEU A 249 1.16 -1.06 -4.64
N ILE A 250 2.03 -2.06 -4.43
CA ILE A 250 2.37 -3.09 -5.43
C ILE A 250 1.53 -4.35 -5.24
N LYS A 251 1.23 -4.73 -4.00
CA LYS A 251 0.58 -6.00 -3.68
C LYS A 251 -0.83 -5.84 -3.12
N ASP A 252 -1.36 -4.61 -3.13
CA ASP A 252 -2.63 -4.22 -2.48
C ASP A 252 -2.71 -4.65 -1.00
N GLN A 253 -1.55 -4.80 -0.34
CA GLN A 253 -1.49 -5.37 1.00
C GLN A 253 -2.03 -4.38 2.02
N PHE A 254 -3.19 -4.66 2.59
CA PHE A 254 -3.73 -3.91 3.71
C PHE A 254 -2.91 -4.18 4.98
N VAL A 255 -2.64 -3.12 5.74
CA VAL A 255 -1.92 -3.18 7.02
C VAL A 255 -2.93 -2.90 8.14
N THR A 256 -3.47 -3.96 8.74
CA THR A 256 -4.28 -3.83 9.98
C THR A 256 -3.37 -3.54 11.18
N THR A 257 -3.93 -3.02 12.27
CA THR A 257 -3.14 -2.75 13.49
C THR A 257 -2.56 -4.04 14.05
N ARG A 258 -3.35 -5.13 14.06
CA ARG A 258 -2.88 -6.46 14.48
C ARG A 258 -1.73 -6.99 13.62
N THR A 259 -1.84 -6.92 12.29
CA THR A 259 -0.78 -7.39 11.40
C THR A 259 0.49 -6.56 11.52
N LEU A 260 0.36 -5.26 11.79
CA LEU A 260 1.50 -4.37 12.03
C LEU A 260 2.23 -4.72 13.34
N LEU A 261 1.50 -4.91 14.45
CA LEU A 261 2.11 -5.31 15.73
C LEU A 261 2.81 -6.67 15.59
N ASP A 262 2.17 -7.63 14.93
CA ASP A 262 2.76 -8.95 14.68
C ASP A 262 4.00 -8.87 13.78
N PHE A 263 4.02 -7.95 12.81
CA PHE A 263 5.20 -7.67 11.99
C PHE A 263 6.35 -7.12 12.85
N LEU A 264 6.10 -6.14 13.73
CA LEU A 264 7.11 -5.62 14.64
C LEU A 264 7.61 -6.69 15.61
N HIS A 265 6.71 -7.52 16.12
CA HIS A 265 7.06 -8.67 16.95
C HIS A 265 8.02 -9.60 16.20
N HIS A 266 7.70 -9.98 14.96
CA HIS A 266 8.56 -10.84 14.14
C HIS A 266 9.93 -10.20 13.86
N LEU A 267 9.98 -8.90 13.55
CA LEU A 267 11.24 -8.19 13.32
C LEU A 267 12.17 -8.24 14.54
N LEU A 268 11.61 -8.04 15.73
CA LEU A 268 12.37 -7.95 16.97
C LEU A 268 12.72 -9.32 17.56
N MET A 269 11.78 -10.27 17.51
CA MET A 269 11.86 -11.58 18.17
C MET A 269 12.25 -12.73 17.23
N GLY A 270 12.42 -12.45 15.94
CA GLY A 270 12.82 -13.44 14.95
C GLY A 270 14.21 -14.03 15.21
N PRO A 271 14.56 -15.14 14.55
CA PRO A 271 15.80 -15.88 14.81
C PRO A 271 17.06 -15.12 14.37
N GLY A 272 16.95 -14.15 13.46
CA GLY A 272 18.04 -13.33 12.93
C GLY A 272 18.07 -11.93 13.50
N TYR A 273 18.91 -11.09 12.90
CA TYR A 273 18.86 -9.65 13.13
C TYR A 273 17.66 -9.02 12.41
N LEU A 274 17.25 -7.82 12.80
CA LEU A 274 16.07 -7.12 12.26
C LEU A 274 16.09 -7.04 10.73
N PHE A 275 17.24 -6.71 10.15
CA PHE A 275 17.42 -6.61 8.70
C PHE A 275 17.29 -7.96 7.97
N ASP A 276 17.53 -9.09 8.64
CA ASP A 276 17.29 -10.42 8.09
C ASP A 276 15.85 -10.85 8.29
N ASN A 277 15.33 -10.68 9.51
CA ASN A 277 13.96 -11.01 9.88
C ASN A 277 12.94 -10.32 8.97
N LEU A 278 13.26 -9.12 8.45
CA LEU A 278 12.45 -8.37 7.48
C LEU A 278 12.18 -9.15 6.18
N PHE A 279 13.11 -10.00 5.75
CA PHE A 279 13.02 -10.75 4.50
C PHE A 279 12.95 -12.27 4.71
N THR A 280 13.13 -12.75 5.94
CA THR A 280 13.04 -14.17 6.30
C THR A 280 11.90 -14.43 7.28
N GLY A 281 10.90 -15.20 6.86
CA GLY A 281 9.79 -15.61 7.74
C GLY A 281 8.52 -15.94 6.96
N ALA A 282 8.20 -17.23 6.85
CA ALA A 282 7.05 -17.69 6.07
C ALA A 282 5.72 -17.70 6.85
N GLU A 283 5.69 -17.25 8.09
CA GLU A 283 4.48 -17.29 8.92
C GLU A 283 3.74 -15.95 8.96
N ASN A 284 4.47 -14.83 8.89
CA ASN A 284 3.88 -13.49 8.91
C ASN A 284 3.48 -13.02 7.49
N ASP A 285 2.23 -12.57 7.35
CA ASP A 285 1.66 -12.19 6.04
C ASP A 285 2.31 -10.95 5.43
N LEU A 286 2.72 -9.97 6.24
CA LEU A 286 3.41 -8.77 5.74
C LEU A 286 4.84 -9.10 5.31
N ILE A 287 5.56 -9.94 6.05
CA ILE A 287 6.92 -10.36 5.71
C ILE A 287 6.97 -11.09 4.37
N LYS A 288 6.00 -11.97 4.08
CA LYS A 288 5.89 -12.63 2.76
C LYS A 288 5.78 -11.66 1.59
N LYS A 289 5.14 -10.50 1.80
CA LYS A 289 5.01 -9.47 0.77
C LYS A 289 6.28 -8.63 0.66
N VAL A 290 6.91 -8.32 1.80
CA VAL A 290 8.13 -7.52 1.86
C VAL A 290 9.36 -8.31 1.37
N SER A 291 9.39 -9.63 1.52
CA SER A 291 10.48 -10.50 1.05
C SER A 291 10.75 -10.44 -0.47
N ASP A 292 9.76 -10.00 -1.25
CA ASP A 292 9.94 -9.77 -2.69
C ASP A 292 10.85 -8.56 -2.99
N PHE A 293 10.94 -7.62 -2.04
CA PHE A 293 11.76 -6.40 -2.14
C PHE A 293 13.13 -6.53 -1.46
N ASP A 294 13.60 -7.76 -1.22
CA ASP A 294 14.90 -8.01 -0.58
C ASP A 294 16.06 -7.40 -1.40
N PRO A 295 16.82 -6.44 -0.84
CA PRO A 295 17.91 -5.76 -1.54
C PRO A 295 19.03 -6.72 -1.93
N ALA A 296 19.16 -7.87 -1.25
CA ALA A 296 20.16 -8.87 -1.60
C ALA A 296 19.83 -9.66 -2.89
N ARG A 297 18.63 -9.46 -3.48
CA ARG A 297 18.25 -10.03 -4.78
C ARG A 297 18.63 -9.11 -5.95
N LEU A 298 19.20 -7.93 -5.66
CA LEU A 298 19.70 -7.01 -6.69
C LEU A 298 21.02 -7.53 -7.26
N HIS A 299 20.99 -7.98 -8.52
CA HIS A 299 22.16 -8.45 -9.25
C HIS A 299 22.86 -7.31 -9.99
N THR A 300 23.50 -6.43 -9.22
CA THR A 300 24.39 -5.39 -9.77
C THR A 300 25.83 -5.87 -9.68
N TYR A 301 26.67 -5.42 -10.61
CA TYR A 301 28.09 -5.80 -10.65
C TYR A 301 28.78 -5.53 -9.30
N GLU A 302 28.49 -4.39 -8.67
CA GLU A 302 29.10 -3.96 -7.43
C GLU A 302 28.64 -4.79 -6.22
N LEU A 303 27.36 -5.14 -6.13
CA LEU A 303 26.83 -6.02 -5.08
C LEU A 303 27.36 -7.45 -5.25
N ASP A 304 27.35 -7.99 -6.46
CA ASP A 304 27.86 -9.32 -6.75
C ASP A 304 29.37 -9.40 -6.48
N GLN A 305 30.13 -8.35 -6.84
CA GLN A 305 31.54 -8.24 -6.52
C GLN A 305 31.78 -8.17 -5.00
N PHE A 306 30.96 -7.41 -4.26
CA PHE A 306 31.06 -7.35 -2.80
C PHE A 306 30.84 -8.73 -2.18
N ILE A 307 29.78 -9.45 -2.59
CA ILE A 307 29.48 -10.81 -2.10
C ILE A 307 30.68 -11.73 -2.33
N LEU A 308 31.21 -11.78 -3.56
CA LEU A 308 32.34 -12.62 -3.91
C LEU A 308 33.59 -12.28 -3.09
N ARG A 309 33.93 -11.00 -2.95
CA ARG A 309 35.11 -10.57 -2.19
C ARG A 309 34.98 -10.91 -0.70
N TYR A 310 33.78 -10.75 -0.15
CA TYR A 310 33.49 -11.08 1.25
C TYR A 310 33.59 -12.59 1.50
N GLU A 311 32.96 -13.41 0.65
CA GLU A 311 32.97 -14.87 0.77
C GLU A 311 34.36 -15.49 0.56
N LEU A 312 35.19 -14.88 -0.30
CA LEU A 312 36.58 -15.26 -0.50
C LEU A 312 37.51 -14.82 0.65
N GLY A 313 37.00 -14.10 1.64
CA GLY A 313 37.79 -13.63 2.78
C GLY A 313 38.89 -12.63 2.39
N LEU A 314 38.70 -11.88 1.30
CA LEU A 314 39.68 -10.88 0.87
C LEU A 314 39.77 -9.75 1.89
N VAL A 315 40.97 -9.21 2.08
CA VAL A 315 41.21 -8.10 3.02
C VAL A 315 40.47 -6.84 2.55
N ASP A 316 39.76 -6.19 3.47
CA ASP A 316 39.09 -4.91 3.22
C ASP A 316 39.08 -4.09 4.52
N ALA A 317 40.09 -3.23 4.69
CA ALA A 317 40.29 -2.47 5.92
C ALA A 317 39.16 -1.47 6.18
N GLU A 318 38.56 -0.90 5.13
CA GLU A 318 37.44 0.02 5.30
C GLU A 318 36.18 -0.74 5.75
N LEU A 319 35.96 -1.96 5.29
CA LEU A 319 34.90 -2.80 5.84
C LEU A 319 35.19 -3.17 7.30
N ASP A 320 36.44 -3.48 7.67
CA ASP A 320 36.80 -3.79 9.06
C ASP A 320 36.51 -2.63 10.02
N ASP A 321 36.88 -1.41 9.63
CA ASP A 321 36.58 -0.19 10.38
C ASP A 321 35.05 0.01 10.53
N PHE A 322 34.28 -0.30 9.49
CA PHE A 322 32.82 -0.24 9.56
C PHE A 322 32.26 -1.30 10.52
N LEU A 323 32.75 -2.53 10.46
CA LEU A 323 32.30 -3.62 11.34
C LEU A 323 32.62 -3.32 12.82
N ALA A 324 33.75 -2.67 13.10
CA ALA A 324 34.06 -2.18 14.45
C ALA A 324 33.08 -1.09 14.91
N ALA A 325 32.63 -0.22 13.99
CA ALA A 325 31.68 0.85 14.30
C ALA A 325 30.24 0.35 14.53
N ILE A 326 29.85 -0.84 14.04
CA ILE A 326 28.52 -1.42 14.28
C ILE A 326 28.47 -2.30 15.53
N GLU A 327 29.60 -2.70 16.09
CA GLU A 327 29.67 -3.53 17.30
C GLU A 327 28.93 -2.89 18.51
N PRO A 328 28.95 -1.56 18.73
CA PRO A 328 28.12 -0.91 19.75
C PRO A 328 26.60 -1.08 19.57
N LEU A 329 26.14 -1.47 18.38
CA LEU A 329 24.75 -1.85 18.11
C LEU A 329 24.45 -3.32 18.44
N HIS A 330 25.41 -4.04 19.02
CA HIS A 330 25.36 -5.48 19.33
C HIS A 330 25.24 -6.37 18.07
N ILE A 331 25.74 -5.87 16.94
CA ILE A 331 25.78 -6.58 15.66
C ILE A 331 27.21 -7.05 15.45
N LYS A 332 27.40 -8.36 15.29
CA LYS A 332 28.73 -8.98 15.19
C LYS A 332 28.83 -9.82 13.92
N PHE A 333 29.84 -9.53 13.11
CA PHE A 333 30.23 -10.33 11.95
C PHE A 333 31.68 -10.79 12.13
N ASP A 334 31.91 -12.09 12.01
CA ASP A 334 33.25 -12.67 12.11
C ASP A 334 33.79 -12.95 10.71
N ARG A 335 34.77 -12.14 10.28
CA ARG A 335 35.44 -12.32 8.98
C ARG A 335 36.45 -13.46 8.97
N GLN A 336 36.85 -13.99 10.12
CA GLN A 336 37.74 -15.15 10.21
C GLN A 336 36.97 -16.47 10.03
N CYS A 337 35.68 -16.47 10.36
CA CYS A 337 34.75 -17.59 10.17
C CYS A 337 33.52 -17.14 9.37
N VAL A 338 33.73 -16.82 8.09
CA VAL A 338 32.66 -16.39 7.18
C VAL A 338 31.59 -17.47 7.09
N LYS A 339 30.36 -17.15 7.51
CA LYS A 339 29.23 -18.06 7.36
C LYS A 339 28.55 -17.83 6.01
N PRO A 340 27.98 -18.89 5.41
CA PRO A 340 27.12 -18.73 4.24
C PRO A 340 26.00 -17.74 4.56
N ARG A 341 25.82 -16.72 3.68
CA ARG A 341 24.85 -15.61 3.77
C ARG A 341 25.26 -14.39 4.60
N ASP A 342 26.42 -14.36 5.24
CA ASP A 342 26.86 -13.16 5.96
C ASP A 342 26.95 -11.92 5.05
N ALA A 343 27.40 -12.10 3.80
CA ALA A 343 27.41 -11.03 2.80
C ALA A 343 26.00 -10.52 2.46
N THR A 344 25.03 -11.42 2.33
CA THR A 344 23.61 -11.11 2.11
C THR A 344 23.04 -10.31 3.28
N SER A 345 23.34 -10.73 4.51
CA SER A 345 22.97 -10.04 5.75
C SER A 345 23.58 -8.64 5.82
N LEU A 346 24.84 -8.47 5.41
CA LEU A 346 25.49 -7.16 5.34
C LEU A 346 24.86 -6.24 4.28
N ILE A 347 24.50 -6.75 3.10
CA ILE A 347 23.79 -5.96 2.08
C ILE A 347 22.45 -5.44 2.62
N ARG A 348 21.69 -6.31 3.33
CA ARG A 348 20.44 -5.91 3.98
C ARG A 348 20.67 -4.85 5.06
N LEU A 349 21.74 -4.98 5.84
CA LEU A 349 22.13 -3.97 6.83
C LEU A 349 22.52 -2.64 6.17
N PHE A 350 23.29 -2.67 5.09
CA PHE A 350 23.69 -1.46 4.34
C PHE A 350 22.47 -0.72 3.80
N TRP A 351 21.53 -1.47 3.24
CA TRP A 351 20.25 -0.94 2.76
C TRP A 351 19.41 -0.36 3.90
N LEU A 352 19.35 -1.03 5.06
CA LEU A 352 18.58 -0.55 6.21
C LEU A 352 19.15 0.75 6.80
N LEU A 353 20.48 0.90 6.79
CA LEU A 353 21.20 2.06 7.33
C LEU A 353 21.54 3.12 6.27
N GLN A 354 20.99 3.02 5.05
CA GLN A 354 21.38 3.84 3.90
C GLN A 354 21.27 5.36 4.10
N HIS A 355 20.42 5.80 5.04
CA HIS A 355 20.22 7.22 5.37
C HIS A 355 20.96 7.68 6.64
N GLU A 356 21.61 6.77 7.35
CA GLU A 356 22.29 7.04 8.61
C GLU A 356 23.79 7.27 8.39
N SER A 357 24.42 8.03 9.29
CA SER A 357 25.87 8.19 9.33
C SER A 357 26.44 7.27 10.40
N LEU A 358 27.30 6.33 10.00
CA LEU A 358 27.86 5.33 10.92
C LEU A 358 29.30 4.99 10.56
N GLY A 359 30.21 5.10 11.55
CA GLY A 359 31.63 4.83 11.36
C GLY A 359 32.22 5.63 10.20
N ASN A 360 32.90 4.92 9.29
CA ASN A 360 33.48 5.48 8.06
C ASN A 360 32.49 5.56 6.89
N ASN A 361 31.20 5.28 7.10
CA ASN A 361 30.15 5.28 6.08
C ASN A 361 30.38 4.31 4.91
N TYR A 362 31.05 3.18 5.14
CA TYR A 362 31.28 2.16 4.11
C TYR A 362 29.98 1.73 3.40
N HIS A 363 28.88 1.58 4.15
CA HIS A 363 27.57 1.20 3.61
C HIS A 363 27.03 2.16 2.55
N ARG A 364 27.40 3.45 2.59
CA ARG A 364 26.90 4.46 1.65
C ARG A 364 27.43 4.29 0.23
N LYS A 365 28.51 3.52 0.04
CA LYS A 365 29.00 3.13 -1.29
C LYS A 365 27.93 2.41 -2.11
N PHE A 366 26.98 1.76 -1.43
CA PHE A 366 25.92 0.97 -2.07
C PHE A 366 24.58 1.73 -2.20
N SER A 367 24.44 2.91 -1.59
CA SER A 367 23.16 3.66 -1.56
C SER A 367 22.59 3.94 -2.95
N ALA A 368 23.43 4.21 -3.95
CA ALA A 368 22.98 4.46 -5.32
C ALA A 368 22.27 3.25 -5.94
N PHE A 369 22.62 2.02 -5.53
CA PHE A 369 21.98 0.79 -6.02
C PHE A 369 20.68 0.47 -5.29
N PHE A 370 20.50 1.05 -4.10
CA PHE A 370 19.27 0.96 -3.32
C PHE A 370 18.25 2.05 -3.67
N ASN A 371 18.66 3.08 -4.40
CA ASN A 371 17.78 4.18 -4.79
C ASN A 371 16.62 3.68 -5.65
N GLU A 372 15.42 4.07 -5.25
CA GLU A 372 14.18 3.65 -5.88
C GLU A 372 13.67 4.74 -6.84
N SER A 373 14.47 5.08 -7.85
CA SER A 373 14.19 6.20 -8.77
C SER A 373 12.79 6.14 -9.40
N LEU A 374 12.30 4.93 -9.71
CA LEU A 374 10.96 4.71 -10.24
C LEU A 374 9.86 5.07 -9.23
N PHE A 375 10.05 4.72 -7.95
CA PHE A 375 9.11 5.05 -6.89
C PHE A 375 9.11 6.56 -6.59
N GLU A 376 10.28 7.20 -6.61
CA GLU A 376 10.40 8.65 -6.47
C GLU A 376 9.71 9.39 -7.63
N ARG A 377 9.94 8.93 -8.86
CA ARG A 377 9.28 9.46 -10.06
C ARG A 377 7.76 9.28 -9.98
N TYR A 378 7.29 8.12 -9.55
CA TYR A 378 5.86 7.87 -9.35
C TYR A 378 5.25 8.81 -8.31
N SER A 379 5.92 9.01 -7.17
CA SER A 379 5.50 9.96 -6.13
C SER A 379 5.42 11.40 -6.65
N GLU A 380 6.43 11.84 -7.42
CA GLU A 380 6.44 13.17 -8.07
C GLU A 380 5.21 13.37 -8.98
N ILE A 381 4.92 12.40 -9.86
CA ILE A 381 3.77 12.47 -10.76
C ILE A 381 2.45 12.45 -9.98
N TRP A 382 2.37 11.68 -8.90
CA TRP A 382 1.20 11.67 -8.02
C TRP A 382 0.96 13.04 -7.39
N HIS A 383 2.01 13.69 -6.87
CA HIS A 383 1.91 15.03 -6.29
C HIS A 383 1.49 16.09 -7.32
N LEU A 384 2.01 15.98 -8.56
CA LEU A 384 1.60 16.86 -9.65
C LEU A 384 0.12 16.71 -9.99
N HIS A 385 -0.44 15.48 -9.95
CA HIS A 385 -1.88 15.25 -10.17
C HIS A 385 -2.72 15.81 -9.01
N ARG A 386 -2.30 15.60 -7.76
CA ARG A 386 -3.01 16.11 -6.57
C ARG A 386 -3.08 17.63 -6.51
N ASN A 387 -1.99 18.30 -6.88
CA ASN A 387 -1.82 19.74 -6.72
C ASN A 387 -1.89 20.49 -8.06
N TYR A 388 -2.49 19.90 -9.10
CA TYR A 388 -2.54 20.51 -10.42
C TYR A 388 -3.46 21.75 -10.42
N THR A 389 -2.88 22.91 -10.68
CA THR A 389 -3.59 24.20 -10.72
C THR A 389 -3.68 24.79 -12.14
N ALA A 390 -3.25 24.03 -13.15
CA ALA A 390 -2.98 24.50 -14.51
C ALA A 390 -1.87 25.55 -14.62
N ASP A 391 -0.96 25.58 -13.64
CA ASP A 391 0.29 26.32 -13.73
C ASP A 391 1.14 25.83 -14.93
N PRO A 392 1.80 26.73 -15.71
CA PRO A 392 2.58 26.36 -16.88
C PRO A 392 3.74 25.39 -16.60
N GLU A 393 4.41 25.47 -15.45
CA GLU A 393 5.52 24.57 -15.11
C GLU A 393 4.98 23.19 -14.74
N GLN A 394 3.94 23.12 -13.91
CA GLN A 394 3.25 21.86 -13.61
C GLN A 394 2.75 21.18 -14.88
N LYS A 395 2.12 21.96 -15.78
CA LYS A 395 1.63 21.47 -17.07
C LYS A 395 2.75 20.94 -17.96
N ARG A 396 3.92 21.59 -18.00
CA ARG A 396 5.09 21.10 -18.74
C ARG A 396 5.60 19.77 -18.17
N SER A 397 5.75 19.67 -16.86
CA SER A 397 6.23 18.46 -16.19
C SER A 397 5.26 17.29 -16.37
N LEU A 398 3.94 17.52 -16.20
CA LEU A 398 2.93 16.50 -16.50
C LEU A 398 2.92 16.15 -17.98
N ASN A 399 2.98 17.12 -18.89
CA ASN A 399 2.98 16.82 -20.32
C ASN A 399 4.17 15.95 -20.74
N ARG A 400 5.32 16.09 -20.07
CA ARG A 400 6.47 15.19 -20.27
C ARG A 400 6.12 13.75 -19.88
N PHE A 401 5.52 13.54 -18.72
CA PHE A 401 5.03 12.22 -18.30
C PHE A 401 3.99 11.66 -19.30
N TYR A 402 2.96 12.43 -19.62
CA TYR A 402 1.91 11.98 -20.53
C TYR A 402 2.46 11.60 -21.91
N ALA A 403 3.32 12.42 -22.52
CA ALA A 403 3.82 12.19 -23.87
C ALA A 403 4.89 11.09 -23.94
N PHE A 404 5.87 11.10 -23.03
CA PHE A 404 7.07 10.27 -23.15
C PHE A 404 7.05 9.01 -22.28
N GLU A 405 6.18 8.95 -21.27
CA GLU A 405 6.09 7.80 -20.36
C GLU A 405 4.77 7.06 -20.59
N LEU A 406 3.62 7.72 -20.41
CA LEU A 406 2.30 7.10 -20.50
C LEU A 406 1.90 6.72 -21.94
N ILE A 407 1.74 7.72 -22.83
CA ILE A 407 1.26 7.49 -24.20
C ILE A 407 2.29 6.67 -24.99
N ALA A 408 3.58 6.94 -24.81
CA ALA A 408 4.64 6.15 -25.43
C ALA A 408 4.61 4.68 -24.98
N GLY A 409 4.40 4.41 -23.68
CA GLY A 409 4.29 3.05 -23.16
C GLY A 409 3.06 2.32 -23.71
N ILE A 410 1.90 2.99 -23.75
CA ILE A 410 0.66 2.46 -24.34
C ILE A 410 0.86 2.15 -25.83
N GLN A 411 1.44 3.07 -26.60
CA GLN A 411 1.73 2.87 -28.04
C GLN A 411 2.64 1.67 -28.28
N ARG A 412 3.72 1.53 -27.50
CA ARG A 412 4.64 0.39 -27.60
C ARG A 412 3.94 -0.93 -27.31
N TYR A 413 3.05 -0.94 -26.32
CA TYR A 413 2.28 -2.13 -25.97
C TYR A 413 1.21 -2.48 -27.02
N ALA A 414 0.51 -1.48 -27.57
CA ALA A 414 -0.46 -1.65 -28.65
C ALA A 414 0.21 -2.21 -29.92
N ASN A 415 1.38 -1.69 -30.26
CA ASN A 415 2.12 -2.06 -31.47
C ASN A 415 3.04 -3.28 -31.29
N ARG A 416 2.88 -4.07 -30.22
CA ARG A 416 3.74 -5.23 -29.92
C ARG A 416 3.81 -6.28 -31.04
N LYS A 417 2.78 -6.38 -31.88
CA LYS A 417 2.71 -7.28 -33.05
C LYS A 417 3.20 -6.64 -34.36
N ALA A 418 3.48 -5.34 -34.35
CA ALA A 418 3.93 -4.56 -35.49
C ALA A 418 5.18 -3.74 -35.12
N PRO A 419 6.34 -4.40 -34.91
CA PRO A 419 7.55 -3.73 -34.47
C PRO A 419 8.08 -2.70 -35.48
N GLU A 420 7.68 -2.77 -36.75
CA GLU A 420 8.00 -1.77 -37.76
C GLU A 420 7.44 -0.37 -37.39
N LEU A 421 6.39 -0.32 -36.56
CA LEU A 421 5.75 0.91 -36.09
C LEU A 421 6.43 1.54 -34.88
N SER A 422 7.47 0.90 -34.33
CA SER A 422 8.14 1.39 -33.11
C SER A 422 8.74 2.80 -33.27
N MET A 423 9.03 3.23 -34.50
CA MET A 423 9.51 4.57 -34.82
C MET A 423 8.40 5.52 -35.32
N GLN A 424 7.21 5.00 -35.64
CA GLN A 424 6.10 5.82 -36.13
C GLN A 424 5.24 6.27 -34.95
N LYS A 425 5.36 7.55 -34.61
CA LYS A 425 4.53 8.17 -33.58
C LYS A 425 3.08 8.23 -34.05
N GLU A 426 2.15 8.04 -33.12
CA GLU A 426 0.70 8.20 -33.34
C GLU A 426 0.08 7.16 -34.28
N GLU A 427 0.72 6.01 -34.55
CA GLU A 427 0.08 4.89 -35.24
C GLU A 427 -0.28 3.75 -34.30
N PHE A 428 -1.47 3.18 -34.48
CA PHE A 428 -1.96 2.05 -33.68
C PHE A 428 -2.27 0.85 -34.57
N PHE A 429 -1.77 -0.32 -34.15
CA PHE A 429 -2.09 -1.60 -34.77
C PHE A 429 -3.53 -2.02 -34.49
N LEU A 430 -4.28 -2.30 -35.56
CA LEU A 430 -5.70 -2.71 -35.49
C LEU A 430 -5.89 -4.22 -35.71
N GLY A 431 -5.01 -4.86 -36.48
CA GLY A 431 -5.13 -6.28 -36.80
C GLY A 431 -4.23 -6.73 -37.95
N GLU A 432 -4.25 -8.03 -38.23
CA GLU A 432 -3.51 -8.64 -39.34
C GLU A 432 -4.44 -9.57 -40.11
N PHE A 433 -4.48 -9.42 -41.44
CA PHE A 433 -5.30 -10.23 -42.33
C PHE A 433 -4.46 -10.70 -43.51
N GLY A 434 -4.33 -12.01 -43.67
CA GLY A 434 -3.57 -12.60 -44.79
C GLY A 434 -2.09 -12.18 -44.84
N GLY A 435 -1.48 -11.85 -43.69
CA GLY A 435 -0.09 -11.33 -43.62
C GLY A 435 0.05 -9.82 -43.78
N VAL A 436 -1.05 -9.10 -44.07
CA VAL A 436 -1.07 -7.64 -44.16
C VAL A 436 -1.49 -7.05 -42.81
N LYS A 437 -0.65 -6.18 -42.25
CA LYS A 437 -0.95 -5.50 -40.97
C LYS A 437 -1.74 -4.23 -41.24
N ILE A 438 -2.80 -4.01 -40.48
CA ILE A 438 -3.69 -2.86 -40.58
C ILE A 438 -3.44 -1.95 -39.38
N THR A 439 -3.31 -0.65 -39.65
CA THR A 439 -3.03 0.38 -38.64
C THR A 439 -3.86 1.63 -38.92
N ALA A 440 -4.06 2.47 -37.91
CA ALA A 440 -4.64 3.79 -38.08
C ALA A 440 -3.85 4.85 -37.32
N PRO A 441 -3.76 6.09 -37.84
CA PRO A 441 -3.25 7.22 -37.08
C PRO A 441 -4.25 7.58 -35.98
N VAL A 442 -3.76 7.71 -34.74
CA VAL A 442 -4.55 8.06 -33.57
C VAL A 442 -3.79 9.10 -32.76
N GLU A 443 -4.32 10.32 -32.76
CA GLU A 443 -3.78 11.42 -31.96
C GLU A 443 -4.34 11.37 -30.54
N ILE A 444 -3.53 10.86 -29.60
CA ILE A 444 -3.86 10.79 -28.18
C ILE A 444 -3.29 12.02 -27.48
N LYS A 445 -4.13 12.73 -26.72
CA LYS A 445 -3.71 13.89 -25.93
C LYS A 445 -4.27 13.83 -24.50
N PRO A 446 -3.62 14.48 -23.53
CA PRO A 446 -4.21 14.67 -22.21
C PRO A 446 -5.46 15.55 -22.28
N ASP A 447 -6.48 15.23 -21.48
CA ASP A 447 -7.63 16.08 -21.24
C ASP A 447 -7.35 17.01 -20.04
N TRP A 448 -6.72 18.15 -20.32
CA TRP A 448 -6.32 19.12 -19.29
C TRP A 448 -7.48 19.69 -18.49
N ASP A 449 -8.66 19.80 -19.09
CA ASP A 449 -9.84 20.34 -18.42
C ASP A 449 -10.39 19.31 -17.42
N ALA A 450 -10.42 18.03 -17.80
CA ALA A 450 -10.78 16.96 -16.88
C ALA A 450 -9.77 16.82 -15.73
N ILE A 451 -8.46 16.89 -16.01
CA ILE A 451 -7.40 16.80 -14.98
C ILE A 451 -7.51 17.96 -13.98
N ARG A 452 -7.86 19.16 -14.44
CA ARG A 452 -8.00 20.34 -13.55
C ARG A 452 -9.25 20.28 -12.68
N ASN A 453 -10.37 19.79 -13.22
CA ASN A 453 -11.67 19.91 -12.59
C ASN A 453 -12.06 18.69 -11.73
N LYS A 454 -11.28 17.60 -11.77
CA LYS A 454 -11.55 16.37 -11.03
C LYS A 454 -10.45 16.09 -10.00
N ASN A 455 -10.82 15.47 -8.89
CA ASN A 455 -9.82 14.96 -7.95
C ASN A 455 -9.18 13.71 -8.56
N THR A 456 -7.97 13.88 -9.09
CA THR A 456 -7.28 12.80 -9.81
C THR A 456 -6.39 11.96 -8.90
N ALA A 457 -6.06 12.42 -7.69
CA ALA A 457 -5.12 11.73 -6.81
C ALA A 457 -5.84 10.93 -5.71
N HIS A 458 -5.51 9.64 -5.64
CA HIS A 458 -6.06 8.67 -4.69
C HIS A 458 -4.96 8.12 -3.77
N PRO A 459 -5.28 7.50 -2.62
CA PRO A 459 -4.27 6.99 -1.70
C PRO A 459 -3.30 5.94 -2.31
N THR A 460 -3.72 5.20 -3.33
CA THR A 460 -2.95 4.11 -3.95
C THR A 460 -2.53 4.37 -5.39
N GLY A 461 -2.92 5.51 -5.97
CA GLY A 461 -2.65 5.82 -7.37
C GLY A 461 -3.26 7.15 -7.80
N PHE A 462 -3.29 7.40 -9.09
CA PHE A 462 -3.91 8.59 -9.66
C PHE A 462 -4.61 8.26 -10.97
N ASP A 463 -5.66 9.00 -11.27
CA ASP A 463 -6.45 8.85 -12.49
C ASP A 463 -5.93 9.78 -13.58
N VAL A 464 -5.71 9.21 -14.76
CA VAL A 464 -5.35 9.96 -15.96
C VAL A 464 -6.56 10.11 -16.88
N TYR A 465 -6.64 11.26 -17.53
CA TYR A 465 -7.70 11.60 -18.47
C TYR A 465 -7.08 11.86 -19.84
N LEU A 466 -7.50 11.06 -20.82
CA LEU A 466 -7.01 11.10 -22.19
C LEU A 466 -8.16 11.38 -23.15
N LYS A 467 -7.83 11.94 -24.31
CA LYS A 467 -8.75 12.09 -25.44
C LYS A 467 -8.10 11.61 -26.72
N VAL A 468 -8.93 11.05 -27.59
CA VAL A 468 -8.57 10.69 -28.97
C VAL A 468 -9.23 11.72 -29.88
N GLY A 469 -8.43 12.61 -30.48
CA GLY A 469 -8.96 13.80 -31.16
C GLY A 469 -9.76 14.69 -30.21
N GLN A 470 -11.09 14.76 -30.38
CA GLN A 470 -12.01 15.49 -29.50
C GLN A 470 -12.82 14.59 -28.56
N ASN A 471 -12.71 13.26 -28.70
CA ASN A 471 -13.50 12.32 -27.92
C ASN A 471 -12.76 11.98 -26.61
N PRO A 472 -13.34 12.29 -25.44
CA PRO A 472 -12.75 11.90 -24.16
C PRO A 472 -12.87 10.39 -23.96
N LEU A 473 -11.83 9.78 -23.40
CA LEU A 473 -11.84 8.39 -22.95
C LEU A 473 -12.32 8.31 -21.48
N PRO A 474 -12.80 7.13 -21.04
CA PRO A 474 -12.93 6.84 -19.62
C PRO A 474 -11.62 7.12 -18.87
N HIS A 475 -11.73 7.49 -17.59
CA HIS A 475 -10.55 7.67 -16.76
C HIS A 475 -9.82 6.34 -16.60
N ILE A 476 -8.50 6.42 -16.53
CA ILE A 476 -7.64 5.25 -16.34
C ILE A 476 -6.94 5.40 -15.01
N HIS A 477 -7.13 4.44 -14.11
CA HIS A 477 -6.44 4.43 -12.83
C HIS A 477 -4.99 3.92 -13.01
N ILE A 478 -4.02 4.76 -12.68
CA ILE A 478 -2.59 4.42 -12.71
C ILE A 478 -2.10 4.14 -11.28
N GLY A 479 -1.98 2.86 -10.95
CA GLY A 479 -1.25 2.38 -9.77
C GLY A 479 0.24 2.12 -10.08
N LEU A 480 1.04 1.88 -9.04
CA LEU A 480 2.49 1.68 -9.15
C LEU A 480 2.87 0.50 -10.08
N ASN A 481 2.08 -0.57 -10.10
CA ASN A 481 2.32 -1.73 -10.98
C ASN A 481 2.22 -1.36 -12.47
N LEU A 482 1.18 -0.61 -12.85
CA LEU A 482 1.00 -0.18 -14.23
C LEU A 482 2.06 0.86 -14.62
N PHE A 483 2.39 1.77 -13.70
CA PHE A 483 3.48 2.72 -13.86
C PHE A 483 4.82 2.02 -14.12
N GLU A 484 5.16 1.00 -13.32
CA GLU A 484 6.38 0.21 -13.49
C GLU A 484 6.40 -0.53 -14.84
N LEU A 485 5.26 -1.09 -15.25
CA LEU A 485 5.16 -1.77 -16.54
C LEU A 485 5.35 -0.80 -17.72
N LEU A 486 4.79 0.41 -17.65
CA LEU A 486 4.97 1.45 -18.66
C LEU A 486 6.44 1.87 -18.78
N ASP A 487 7.14 2.06 -17.66
CA ASP A 487 8.59 2.34 -17.68
C ASP A 487 9.38 1.20 -18.33
N LYS A 488 9.12 -0.05 -17.93
CA LYS A 488 9.76 -1.23 -18.53
C LYS A 488 9.52 -1.31 -20.04
N LEU A 489 8.29 -1.08 -20.50
CA LEU A 489 7.93 -1.04 -21.93
C LEU A 489 8.72 0.05 -22.68
N ASN A 490 8.86 1.22 -22.06
CA ASN A 490 9.68 2.32 -22.59
C ASN A 490 11.17 2.01 -22.64
N ASN A 491 11.62 1.02 -21.88
CA ASN A 491 12.99 0.48 -21.89
C ASN A 491 13.13 -0.82 -22.71
N GLY A 492 12.11 -1.17 -23.53
CA GLY A 492 12.18 -2.30 -24.48
C GLY A 492 11.79 -3.66 -23.89
N TYR A 493 11.28 -3.68 -22.66
CA TYR A 493 10.76 -4.88 -22.03
C TYR A 493 9.55 -5.45 -22.80
N ARG A 494 9.43 -6.78 -22.81
CA ARG A 494 8.26 -7.48 -23.32
C ARG A 494 7.50 -8.11 -22.14
N PRO A 495 6.23 -7.74 -21.91
CA PRO A 495 5.46 -8.24 -20.76
C PRO A 495 5.36 -9.77 -20.73
N ASN A 496 5.31 -10.34 -19.54
CA ASN A 496 5.28 -11.78 -19.33
C ASN A 496 4.16 -12.21 -18.35
N LYS A 497 4.15 -13.50 -17.95
CA LYS A 497 3.13 -14.08 -17.07
C LYS A 497 3.06 -13.47 -15.67
N TYR A 498 4.05 -12.68 -15.24
CA TYR A 498 4.09 -12.03 -13.93
C TYR A 498 3.40 -10.65 -13.94
N ASP A 499 3.15 -10.05 -15.11
CA ASP A 499 2.56 -8.71 -15.25
C ASP A 499 1.02 -8.74 -15.41
N LYS A 500 0.35 -9.86 -15.07
CA LYS A 500 -1.06 -10.13 -15.46
C LYS A 500 -2.02 -8.98 -15.18
N ASN A 501 -2.02 -8.41 -13.98
CA ASN A 501 -2.99 -7.38 -13.61
C ASN A 501 -2.79 -6.09 -14.43
N ALA A 502 -1.53 -5.67 -14.62
CA ALA A 502 -1.21 -4.47 -15.40
C ALA A 502 -1.41 -4.71 -16.91
N ILE A 503 -1.20 -5.94 -17.40
CA ILE A 503 -1.51 -6.35 -18.77
C ILE A 503 -3.01 -6.24 -19.06
N VAL A 504 -3.87 -6.71 -18.15
CA VAL A 504 -5.34 -6.61 -18.33
C VAL A 504 -5.77 -5.15 -18.48
N LEU A 505 -5.27 -4.27 -17.59
CA LEU A 505 -5.54 -2.84 -17.70
C LEU A 505 -5.02 -2.24 -19.02
N LEU A 506 -3.81 -2.62 -19.45
CA LEU A 506 -3.27 -2.15 -20.73
C LEU A 506 -4.06 -2.67 -21.94
N ASP A 507 -4.53 -3.91 -21.92
CA ASP A 507 -5.36 -4.45 -22.99
C ASP A 507 -6.70 -3.71 -23.06
N GLU A 508 -7.34 -3.42 -21.92
CA GLU A 508 -8.56 -2.58 -21.86
C GLU A 508 -8.32 -1.17 -22.41
N ILE A 509 -7.22 -0.52 -22.03
CA ILE A 509 -6.84 0.82 -22.55
C ILE A 509 -6.63 0.78 -24.05
N VAL A 510 -5.89 -0.21 -24.56
CA VAL A 510 -5.62 -0.35 -26.00
C VAL A 510 -6.89 -0.65 -26.76
N GLU A 511 -7.81 -1.45 -26.21
CA GLU A 511 -9.12 -1.73 -26.83
C GLU A 511 -9.96 -0.46 -26.95
N LEU A 512 -10.06 0.35 -25.88
CA LEU A 512 -10.76 1.65 -25.91
C LEU A 512 -10.18 2.60 -26.97
N ILE A 513 -8.85 2.65 -27.09
CA ILE A 513 -8.17 3.46 -28.11
C ILE A 513 -8.43 2.89 -29.51
N ALA A 514 -8.33 1.57 -29.68
CA ALA A 514 -8.54 0.89 -30.95
C ALA A 514 -9.98 1.01 -31.46
N GLU A 515 -10.97 1.00 -30.57
CA GLU A 515 -12.36 1.28 -30.92
C GLU A 515 -12.53 2.67 -31.52
N GLN A 516 -11.91 3.69 -30.92
CA GLN A 516 -11.91 5.04 -31.49
C GLN A 516 -11.12 5.10 -32.80
N ALA A 517 -10.00 4.36 -32.89
CA ALA A 517 -9.17 4.28 -34.09
C ALA A 517 -9.91 3.68 -35.29
N LYS A 518 -10.88 2.78 -35.09
CA LYS A 518 -11.73 2.23 -36.16
C LYS A 518 -12.61 3.30 -36.84
N SER A 519 -12.88 4.41 -36.15
CA SER A 519 -13.61 5.55 -36.73
C SER A 519 -12.71 6.53 -37.49
N SER A 520 -11.39 6.26 -37.55
CA SER A 520 -10.45 7.06 -38.31
C SER A 520 -10.83 7.08 -39.79
N SER A 521 -10.81 8.27 -40.39
CA SER A 521 -10.96 8.43 -41.85
C SER A 521 -9.73 7.96 -42.62
N GLU A 522 -8.67 7.56 -41.94
CA GLU A 522 -7.42 7.09 -42.51
C GLU A 522 -7.00 5.74 -41.91
N ILE A 523 -6.59 4.81 -42.78
CA ILE A 523 -6.04 3.50 -42.41
C ILE A 523 -4.81 3.24 -43.28
N LYS A 524 -3.77 2.63 -42.69
CA LYS A 524 -2.59 2.16 -43.41
C LYS A 524 -2.46 0.65 -43.36
N PHE A 525 -2.08 0.07 -44.49
CA PHE A 525 -1.85 -1.35 -44.71
C PHE A 525 -0.37 -1.58 -44.96
N TYR A 526 0.24 -2.45 -44.17
CA TYR A 526 1.64 -2.85 -44.29
C TYR A 526 1.69 -4.27 -44.86
N ASP A 527 2.12 -4.38 -46.11
CA ASP A 527 2.33 -5.64 -46.83
C ASP A 527 3.84 -5.94 -46.87
N GLY A 528 4.29 -6.77 -45.94
CA GLY A 528 5.72 -7.02 -45.71
C GLY A 528 6.45 -5.81 -45.11
N ARG A 529 7.75 -5.65 -45.40
CA ARG A 529 8.60 -4.60 -44.80
C ARG A 529 8.65 -3.28 -45.59
N GLN A 530 8.21 -3.26 -46.85
CA GLN A 530 8.50 -2.15 -47.77
C GLN A 530 7.27 -1.54 -48.46
N ARG A 531 6.10 -2.20 -48.41
CA ARG A 531 4.91 -1.70 -49.09
C ARG A 531 3.90 -1.21 -48.07
N VAL A 532 3.68 0.09 -48.08
CA VAL A 532 2.68 0.74 -47.23
C VAL A 532 1.61 1.33 -48.13
N TYR A 533 0.36 0.91 -47.97
CA TYR A 533 -0.78 1.52 -48.65
C TYR A 533 -1.55 2.36 -47.64
N ARG A 534 -1.96 3.56 -48.02
CA ARG A 534 -2.80 4.44 -47.20
C ARG A 534 -4.15 4.59 -47.88
N ALA A 535 -5.22 4.19 -47.19
CA ALA A 535 -6.59 4.47 -47.57
C ALA A 535 -7.10 5.66 -46.76
N LYS A 536 -7.64 6.66 -47.44
CA LYS A 536 -8.28 7.82 -46.81
C LYS A 536 -9.69 8.00 -47.37
N ALA A 537 -10.67 8.07 -46.48
CA ALA A 537 -12.04 8.45 -46.81
C ALA A 537 -12.12 9.99 -46.92
N ASP A 538 -12.67 10.47 -48.03
CA ASP A 538 -12.95 11.87 -48.32
C ASP A 538 -14.36 11.95 -48.91
N ASP A 539 -15.31 12.40 -48.09
CA ASP A 539 -16.76 12.39 -48.36
C ASP A 539 -17.27 11.04 -48.91
N ASP A 540 -17.55 10.95 -50.22
CA ASP A 540 -18.11 9.78 -50.90
C ASP A 540 -17.04 8.88 -51.55
N MET A 541 -15.74 9.21 -51.44
CA MET A 541 -14.66 8.49 -52.11
C MET A 541 -13.60 7.97 -51.13
N ILE A 542 -13.10 6.78 -51.42
CA ILE A 542 -11.90 6.23 -50.74
C ILE A 542 -10.72 6.38 -51.69
N THR A 543 -9.75 7.19 -51.30
CA THR A 543 -8.49 7.34 -52.03
C THR A 543 -7.45 6.38 -51.47
N ILE A 544 -6.81 5.60 -52.34
CA ILE A 544 -5.72 4.67 -51.98
C ILE A 544 -4.43 5.20 -52.59
N SER A 545 -3.41 5.38 -51.76
CA SER A 545 -2.07 5.79 -52.17
C SER A 545 -1.04 4.76 -51.71
N GLY A 546 -0.11 4.40 -52.59
CA GLY A 546 1.04 3.56 -52.25
C GLY A 546 2.23 4.42 -51.84
N MET A 547 2.90 4.04 -50.76
CA MET A 547 4.17 4.61 -50.30
C MET A 547 5.21 3.49 -50.25
N GLU A 548 6.42 3.79 -50.72
CA GLU A 548 7.58 2.95 -50.42
C GLU A 548 8.00 3.24 -48.97
N GLY A 549 8.02 2.19 -48.15
CA GLY A 549 8.25 2.24 -46.70
C GLY A 549 9.72 2.29 -46.28
#